data_AF-A0A7V1N8H3-F1
#
_entry.id   AF-A0A7V1N8H3-F1
#
_cell.length_a   1.000
_cell.length_b   1.000
_cell.length_c   1.000
_cell.angle_alpha   90.00
_cell.angle_beta   90.00
_cell.angle_gamma   90.00
#
_symmetry.space_group_name_H-M   'P 1'
#
loop_
_entity.id
_entity.type
_entity.pdbx_description
1 polymer ?
#
loop_
_entity_poly.entity_id
_entity_poly.type
_entity_poly.pdbx_seq_one_letter_code
_entity_poly.pdbx_strand_id
1 'polypeptide(L)'
;PDEFEPDSFRRKKLEGVDGVSIIIGRLKKEFVPEGHDPRAMVLQAYRFARKTERNPDGWTMERAKEWIKEHEASAATEAALRVETNMQALADAPLGEAVDLLTCQAGKVDAVRVTGFMGSKYLMLGWIERHVPKDARSILDAFSGGANVAYHFKRKGFKVIANDLLRFPYHLARAVVENSHEKLTEEDVEGILAPNPDAGTFIVDHFHGYYYTKPVLRWLDQVWANIQKLPGYKKDLALAALGNTVKAKSAFGQFSRSKMHRKAGLEAEASLEQSQLSNPPLSKFIESFRRSVRQLNSLVFDNGQECKAFNLDAVEAVRRFGADVLYLDPPYVTEFGSNDYEDSLHFVEGLMTRWADKEIKPTPRRNFPSRTRYTKESIKALMESLASGSRGRYGTVILSYRDRAYPREDGIREIFSEHFGQVRVRGMEVDYNIAKDIGREGKHARELLFIASRARSTPRSKAAASLATGCHTSIPVELKFAQDGELCAEAADPARDAGDPQFGFILCRAGTNKNGDHFTPEELAARYMTAVNKKIDLKHSQDFTDIV
;
A
#
# COMPACT_ATOMS: atom_id res chain seq x y z
N PRO A 1 19.65 27.92 -15.17
CA PRO A 1 20.19 27.43 -13.87
C PRO A 1 19.87 28.36 -12.71
N ASP A 2 19.95 29.68 -12.91
CA ASP A 2 19.81 30.68 -11.83
C ASP A 2 18.38 30.78 -11.27
N GLU A 3 17.38 30.37 -12.04
CA GLU A 3 15.98 30.21 -11.64
C GLU A 3 15.73 28.96 -10.79
N PHE A 4 16.72 28.09 -10.64
CA PHE A 4 16.64 26.80 -9.96
C PHE A 4 17.41 26.82 -8.65
N GLU A 5 16.97 26.03 -7.68
CA GLU A 5 17.69 25.80 -6.44
C GLU A 5 19.07 25.19 -6.78
N PRO A 6 20.20 25.84 -6.43
CA PRO A 6 21.53 25.42 -6.88
C PRO A 6 21.91 23.98 -6.51
N ASP A 7 21.37 23.45 -5.41
CA ASP A 7 21.65 22.10 -4.89
C ASP A 7 20.61 21.03 -5.32
N SER A 8 19.60 21.43 -6.11
CA SER A 8 18.51 20.54 -6.54
C SER A 8 18.84 19.70 -7.77
N PHE A 9 19.95 19.99 -8.46
CA PHE A 9 20.27 19.30 -9.70
C PHE A 9 20.64 17.83 -9.45
N ARG A 10 20.07 16.93 -10.25
CA ARG A 10 20.34 15.48 -10.24
C ARG A 10 20.59 15.01 -11.67
N ARG A 11 21.67 14.26 -11.86
CA ARG A 11 22.03 13.68 -13.15
C ARG A 11 21.72 12.18 -13.14
N LYS A 12 20.88 11.71 -14.06
CA LYS A 12 20.58 10.29 -14.26
C LYS A 12 21.14 9.82 -15.60
N LYS A 13 22.00 8.81 -15.59
CA LYS A 13 22.42 8.11 -16.82
C LYS A 13 21.28 7.21 -17.29
N LEU A 14 21.04 7.16 -18.59
CA LEU A 14 20.08 6.22 -19.18
C LEU A 14 20.76 4.86 -19.34
N GLU A 15 20.20 3.81 -18.72
CA GLU A 15 20.68 2.44 -18.89
C GLU A 15 20.47 2.01 -20.36
N GLY A 16 21.49 1.40 -20.95
CA GLY A 16 21.46 0.94 -22.35
C GLY A 16 21.84 1.99 -23.40
N VAL A 17 22.05 3.26 -23.02
CA VAL A 17 22.48 4.32 -23.96
C VAL A 17 23.74 5.00 -23.45
N ASP A 18 24.88 4.59 -24.00
CA ASP A 18 26.18 5.04 -23.53
C ASP A 18 26.37 6.55 -23.75
N GLY A 19 26.69 7.26 -22.68
CA GLY A 19 27.02 8.69 -22.70
C GLY A 19 25.83 9.66 -22.67
N VAL A 20 24.58 9.20 -22.57
CA VAL A 20 23.41 10.07 -22.39
C VAL A 20 23.09 10.24 -20.91
N SER A 21 22.80 11.49 -20.50
CA SER A 21 22.32 11.77 -19.15
C SER A 21 21.22 12.81 -19.14
N ILE A 22 20.23 12.58 -18.30
CA ILE A 22 19.15 13.49 -17.96
C ILE A 22 19.59 14.30 -16.76
N ILE A 23 19.40 15.62 -16.80
CA ILE A 23 19.59 16.51 -15.66
C ILE A 23 18.22 17.01 -15.22
N ILE A 24 17.91 16.88 -13.94
CA ILE A 24 16.65 17.30 -13.31
C ILE A 24 17.00 18.34 -12.25
N GLY A 25 16.22 19.42 -12.10
CA GLY A 25 16.41 20.43 -11.06
C GLY A 25 15.07 21.04 -10.63
N ARG A 26 15.02 21.59 -9.41
CA ARG A 26 13.83 22.24 -8.81
C ARG A 26 13.89 23.76 -9.01
N LEU A 27 12.79 24.38 -9.45
CA LEU A 27 12.67 25.83 -9.55
C LEU A 27 12.66 26.49 -8.16
N LYS A 28 13.24 27.68 -8.03
CA LYS A 28 13.04 28.51 -6.83
C LYS A 28 11.60 28.99 -6.81
N LYS A 29 11.07 29.18 -5.59
CA LYS A 29 9.64 29.44 -5.34
C LYS A 29 9.10 30.62 -6.14
N GLU A 30 9.90 31.66 -6.35
CA GLU A 30 9.57 32.87 -7.09
C GLU A 30 9.41 32.66 -8.61
N PHE A 31 9.91 31.55 -9.15
CA PHE A 31 9.80 31.18 -10.57
C PHE A 31 8.77 30.08 -10.82
N VAL A 32 8.00 29.68 -9.81
CA VAL A 32 6.96 28.66 -9.93
C VAL A 32 5.67 29.31 -10.45
N PRO A 33 5.10 28.83 -11.58
CA PRO A 33 3.82 29.34 -12.08
C PRO A 33 2.70 29.21 -11.04
N GLU A 34 1.84 30.22 -10.95
CA GLU A 34 0.77 30.26 -9.97
C GLU A 34 -0.17 29.05 -10.12
N GLY A 35 -0.42 28.33 -9.01
CA GLY A 35 -1.22 27.10 -9.00
C GLY A 35 -0.44 25.80 -9.28
N HIS A 36 0.86 25.86 -9.52
CA HIS A 36 1.70 24.68 -9.76
C HIS A 36 2.63 24.37 -8.57
N ASP A 37 2.93 23.08 -8.37
CA ASP A 37 3.87 22.64 -7.34
C ASP A 37 5.32 22.81 -7.85
N PRO A 38 6.20 23.51 -7.11
CA PRO A 38 7.63 23.59 -7.43
C PRO A 38 8.30 22.21 -7.61
N ARG A 39 7.76 21.17 -6.97
CA ARG A 39 8.24 19.78 -7.05
C ARG A 39 7.81 19.07 -8.34
N ALA A 40 6.83 19.61 -9.08
CA ALA A 40 6.27 19.01 -10.28
C ALA A 40 6.96 19.45 -11.60
N MET A 41 7.84 20.46 -11.56
CA MET A 41 8.52 20.94 -12.76
C MET A 41 9.91 20.33 -12.94
N VAL A 42 10.06 19.46 -13.94
CA VAL A 42 11.32 18.84 -14.37
C VAL A 42 11.80 19.53 -15.65
N LEU A 43 12.96 20.18 -15.61
CA LEU A 43 13.65 20.61 -16.83
C LEU A 43 14.30 19.39 -17.49
N GLN A 44 13.83 18.93 -18.65
CA GLN A 44 14.55 17.93 -19.46
C GLN A 44 15.68 18.62 -20.23
N ALA A 45 16.93 18.43 -19.81
CA ALA A 45 18.11 18.74 -20.63
C ALA A 45 18.85 17.45 -20.98
N TYR A 46 18.95 17.14 -22.27
CA TYR A 46 19.76 16.03 -22.79
C TYR A 46 21.22 16.49 -22.91
N ARG A 47 22.13 15.83 -22.19
CA ARG A 47 23.56 15.97 -22.50
C ARG A 47 23.95 14.83 -23.44
N PHE A 48 24.09 15.16 -24.73
CA PHE A 48 24.59 14.25 -25.74
C PHE A 48 26.10 14.02 -25.54
N ALA A 49 26.54 12.77 -25.68
CA ALA A 49 27.92 12.36 -25.46
C ALA A 49 28.90 13.07 -26.41
N ARG A 50 30.13 13.36 -25.93
CA ARG A 50 31.25 13.79 -26.79
C ARG A 50 31.56 12.70 -27.82
N LYS A 51 32.07 13.12 -28.97
CA LYS A 51 32.59 12.27 -30.06
C LYS A 51 33.46 11.13 -29.51
N THR A 52 33.18 9.90 -29.93
CA THR A 52 34.02 8.71 -29.66
C THR A 52 34.47 8.11 -30.99
N GLU A 53 35.47 7.22 -30.98
CA GLU A 53 35.88 6.49 -32.20
C GLU A 53 34.74 5.69 -32.84
N ARG A 54 33.77 5.22 -32.02
CA ARG A 54 32.56 4.52 -32.48
C ARG A 54 31.39 5.45 -32.80
N ASN A 55 31.46 6.73 -32.44
CA ASN A 55 30.48 7.77 -32.77
C ASN A 55 31.21 9.09 -33.09
N PRO A 56 31.87 9.16 -34.27
CA PRO A 56 32.81 10.23 -34.59
C PRO A 56 32.17 11.61 -34.69
N ASP A 57 30.85 11.67 -34.90
CA ASP A 57 30.10 12.93 -35.03
C ASP A 57 29.44 13.37 -33.71
N GLY A 58 29.40 12.48 -32.70
CA GLY A 58 28.63 12.69 -31.47
C GLY A 58 27.13 12.46 -31.68
N TRP A 59 26.37 12.41 -30.60
CA TRP A 59 24.92 12.26 -30.68
C TRP A 59 24.26 13.61 -31.03
N THR A 60 23.53 13.67 -32.15
CA THR A 60 22.63 14.78 -32.48
C THR A 60 21.18 14.40 -32.15
N MET A 61 20.30 15.40 -32.04
CA MET A 61 18.89 15.18 -31.72
C MET A 61 18.16 14.41 -32.83
N GLU A 62 18.57 14.57 -34.09
CA GLU A 62 18.09 13.81 -35.24
C GLU A 62 18.51 12.34 -35.19
N ARG A 63 19.79 12.04 -34.91
CA ARG A 63 20.27 10.65 -34.79
C ARG A 63 19.65 9.92 -33.60
N ALA A 64 19.37 10.63 -32.51
CA ALA A 64 18.62 10.07 -31.39
C ALA A 64 17.20 9.66 -31.81
N LYS A 65 16.51 10.49 -32.61
CA LYS A 65 15.19 10.19 -33.14
C LYS A 65 15.20 9.02 -34.13
N GLU A 66 16.20 8.92 -35.00
CA GLU A 66 16.36 7.78 -35.92
C GLU A 66 16.68 6.48 -35.19
N TRP A 67 17.59 6.52 -34.21
CA TRP A 67 17.93 5.33 -33.42
C TRP A 67 16.73 4.79 -32.64
N ILE A 68 15.95 5.69 -32.02
CA ILE A 68 14.67 5.37 -31.37
C ILE A 68 13.71 4.71 -32.38
N LYS A 69 13.57 5.28 -33.57
CA LYS A 69 12.71 4.75 -34.64
C LYS A 69 13.12 3.36 -35.13
N GLU A 70 14.42 3.09 -35.20
CA GLU A 70 14.98 1.81 -35.67
C GLU A 70 14.99 0.71 -34.58
N HIS A 71 15.12 1.09 -33.30
CA HIS A 71 15.31 0.13 -32.19
C HIS A 71 14.08 -0.01 -31.28
N GLU A 72 13.09 0.89 -31.35
CA GLU A 72 11.82 0.74 -30.62
C GLU A 72 10.73 -0.05 -31.39
N ALA A 73 10.93 -0.42 -32.65
CA ALA A 73 9.96 -1.26 -33.38
C ALA A 73 9.76 -2.64 -32.74
N SER A 74 10.75 -3.13 -31.98
CA SER A 74 10.67 -4.40 -31.24
C SER A 74 10.18 -4.24 -29.79
N ALA A 75 10.47 -3.10 -29.15
CA ALA A 75 10.10 -2.82 -27.76
C ALA A 75 8.71 -2.16 -27.60
N ALA A 76 8.15 -1.61 -28.68
CA ALA A 76 6.83 -0.96 -28.67
C ALA A 76 5.69 -1.93 -28.32
N THR A 77 5.80 -3.22 -28.66
CA THR A 77 4.74 -4.20 -28.36
C THR A 77 4.61 -4.49 -26.86
N GLU A 78 5.73 -4.57 -26.13
CA GLU A 78 5.75 -4.82 -24.68
C GLU A 78 5.48 -3.56 -23.85
N ALA A 79 5.99 -2.40 -24.29
CA ALA A 79 5.76 -1.12 -23.63
C ALA A 79 4.33 -0.60 -23.87
N ALA A 80 3.76 -0.79 -25.07
CA ALA A 80 2.35 -0.46 -25.32
C ALA A 80 1.41 -1.36 -24.50
N LEU A 81 1.70 -2.66 -24.37
CA LEU A 81 0.94 -3.54 -23.47
C LEU A 81 1.01 -3.04 -22.01
N ARG A 82 2.19 -2.62 -21.53
CA ARG A 82 2.37 -2.10 -20.16
C ARG A 82 1.72 -0.73 -19.95
N VAL A 83 1.81 0.19 -20.91
CA VAL A 83 1.17 1.51 -20.84
C VAL A 83 -0.35 1.38 -20.95
N GLU A 84 -0.85 0.50 -21.81
CA GLU A 84 -2.28 0.21 -21.91
C GLU A 84 -2.79 -0.49 -20.64
N THR A 85 -2.05 -1.44 -20.08
CA THR A 85 -2.38 -2.08 -18.78
C THR A 85 -2.35 -1.07 -17.63
N ASN A 86 -1.39 -0.13 -17.62
CA ASN A 86 -1.28 0.90 -16.59
C ASN A 86 -2.33 2.01 -16.75
N MET A 87 -2.69 2.39 -17.98
CA MET A 87 -3.80 3.31 -18.28
C MET A 87 -5.16 2.65 -17.99
N GLN A 88 -5.30 1.34 -18.22
CA GLN A 88 -6.47 0.55 -17.83
C GLN A 88 -6.59 0.41 -16.31
N ALA A 89 -5.46 0.24 -15.59
CA ALA A 89 -5.43 0.27 -14.13
C ALA A 89 -5.77 1.66 -13.55
N LEU A 90 -5.48 2.72 -14.29
CA LEU A 90 -5.86 4.11 -13.97
C LEU A 90 -7.37 4.34 -14.17
N ALA A 91 -7.96 3.76 -15.21
CA ALA A 91 -9.38 3.89 -15.54
C ALA A 91 -10.32 3.20 -14.53
N ASP A 92 -9.82 2.22 -13.77
CA ASP A 92 -10.58 1.42 -12.79
C ASP A 92 -10.15 1.66 -11.33
N ALA A 93 -9.28 2.64 -11.06
CA ALA A 93 -9.11 3.15 -9.71
C ALA A 93 -10.44 3.78 -9.24
N PRO A 94 -10.84 3.66 -7.95
CA PRO A 94 -11.90 4.51 -7.42
C PRO A 94 -11.49 5.95 -7.71
N LEU A 95 -12.25 6.65 -8.55
CA LEU A 95 -11.99 8.04 -8.94
C LEU A 95 -11.90 8.87 -7.64
N GLY A 96 -10.67 9.11 -7.19
CA GLY A 96 -10.34 9.58 -5.85
C GLY A 96 -8.88 9.31 -5.45
N GLU A 97 -8.24 8.27 -6.01
CA GLU A 97 -6.79 8.04 -5.87
C GLU A 97 -6.05 8.60 -7.10
N ALA A 98 -5.65 9.89 -7.05
CA ALA A 98 -4.62 10.37 -7.97
C ALA A 98 -3.32 9.64 -7.63
N VAL A 99 -2.92 8.70 -8.49
CA VAL A 99 -1.70 7.91 -8.36
C VAL A 99 -0.51 8.83 -8.59
N ASP A 100 0.22 9.16 -7.53
CA ASP A 100 1.50 9.85 -7.67
C ASP A 100 2.56 8.86 -8.18
N LEU A 101 2.68 8.76 -9.50
CA LEU A 101 3.59 7.89 -10.25
C LEU A 101 5.07 8.02 -9.81
N LEU A 102 5.46 9.11 -9.15
CA LEU A 102 6.82 9.35 -8.69
C LEU A 102 7.20 8.52 -7.46
N THR A 103 6.24 8.21 -6.57
CA THR A 103 6.52 7.33 -5.40
C THR A 103 6.69 5.86 -5.79
N CYS A 104 6.05 5.42 -6.89
CA CYS A 104 6.24 4.09 -7.47
C CYS A 104 7.63 3.87 -8.07
N GLN A 105 8.35 4.94 -8.46
CA GLN A 105 9.66 4.83 -9.11
C GLN A 105 10.84 4.65 -8.15
N ALA A 106 10.64 4.85 -6.84
CA ALA A 106 11.68 4.68 -5.84
C ALA A 106 11.95 3.21 -5.46
N GLY A 107 11.13 2.27 -5.93
CA GLY A 107 11.36 0.83 -5.80
C GLY A 107 11.05 0.09 -7.09
N LYS A 108 12.04 -0.57 -7.68
CA LYS A 108 11.88 -1.50 -8.81
C LYS A 108 10.92 -2.65 -8.43
N VAL A 109 9.61 -2.45 -8.48
CA VAL A 109 8.61 -3.50 -8.28
C VAL A 109 7.58 -3.40 -9.39
N ASP A 110 7.50 -4.45 -10.22
CA ASP A 110 6.32 -4.75 -11.05
C ASP A 110 5.09 -4.86 -10.13
N ALA A 111 4.47 -3.75 -9.77
CA ALA A 111 3.37 -3.74 -8.81
C ALA A 111 2.06 -4.10 -9.54
N VAL A 112 1.69 -5.37 -9.51
CA VAL A 112 0.41 -5.85 -10.06
C VAL A 112 -0.69 -5.55 -9.05
N ARG A 113 -1.70 -4.75 -9.44
CA ARG A 113 -2.89 -4.45 -8.60
C ARG A 113 -3.97 -5.49 -8.87
N VAL A 114 -4.45 -6.16 -7.82
CA VAL A 114 -5.58 -7.10 -7.91
C VAL A 114 -6.89 -6.32 -8.01
N THR A 115 -7.18 -5.49 -7.00
CA THR A 115 -8.35 -4.62 -7.01
C THR A 115 -8.15 -3.40 -6.13
N GLY A 116 -8.80 -2.29 -6.46
CA GLY A 116 -8.90 -1.15 -5.57
C GLY A 116 -9.78 -1.47 -4.37
N PHE A 117 -9.35 -1.11 -3.17
CA PHE A 117 -10.11 -1.37 -1.93
C PHE A 117 -9.87 -0.21 -0.98
N MET A 118 -10.87 0.14 -0.16
CA MET A 118 -10.71 1.20 0.83
C MET A 118 -9.56 0.84 1.78
N GLY A 119 -8.59 1.74 1.95
CA GLY A 119 -7.40 1.50 2.78
C GLY A 119 -6.35 0.57 2.17
N SER A 120 -6.42 0.29 0.87
CA SER A 120 -5.51 -0.60 0.16
C SER A 120 -4.03 -0.25 0.37
N LYS A 121 -3.24 -1.26 0.75
CA LYS A 121 -1.78 -1.15 0.93
C LYS A 121 -0.97 -1.33 -0.35
N TYR A 122 -1.61 -1.25 -1.52
CA TYR A 122 -0.97 -1.45 -2.81
C TYR A 122 0.27 -0.55 -3.02
N LEU A 123 0.17 0.75 -2.68
CA LEU A 123 1.30 1.69 -2.78
C LEU A 123 2.42 1.41 -1.74
N MET A 124 2.15 0.54 -0.77
CA MET A 124 3.00 0.27 0.38
C MET A 124 3.61 -1.13 0.35
N LEU A 125 3.32 -1.93 -0.67
CA LEU A 125 3.76 -3.33 -0.77
C LEU A 125 5.28 -3.46 -0.64
N GLY A 126 6.03 -2.61 -1.35
CA GLY A 126 7.49 -2.60 -1.26
C GLY A 126 8.02 -2.18 0.11
N TRP A 127 7.26 -1.37 0.88
CA TRP A 127 7.64 -0.99 2.24
C TRP A 127 7.37 -2.14 3.23
N ILE A 128 6.19 -2.76 3.16
CA ILE A 128 5.82 -3.92 3.97
C ILE A 128 6.80 -5.07 3.72
N GLU A 129 7.13 -5.35 2.45
CA GLU A 129 8.08 -6.41 2.06
C GLU A 129 9.46 -6.25 2.73
N ARG A 130 9.98 -5.03 2.84
CA ARG A 130 11.31 -4.78 3.46
C ARG A 130 11.38 -5.18 4.93
N HIS A 131 10.24 -5.33 5.60
CA HIS A 131 10.15 -5.69 7.00
C HIS A 131 9.83 -7.18 7.23
N VAL A 132 9.60 -7.95 6.17
CA VAL A 132 9.47 -9.40 6.23
C VAL A 132 10.85 -10.04 6.43
N PRO A 133 11.01 -11.02 7.35
CA PRO A 133 12.28 -11.75 7.52
C PRO A 133 12.73 -12.42 6.21
N LYS A 134 14.03 -12.35 5.89
CA LYS A 134 14.58 -12.86 4.62
C LYS A 134 14.43 -14.38 4.43
N ASP A 135 14.37 -15.10 5.54
CA ASP A 135 14.21 -16.54 5.63
C ASP A 135 12.73 -16.97 5.68
N ALA A 136 11.78 -16.03 5.80
CA ALA A 136 10.36 -16.36 5.75
C ALA A 136 9.97 -16.94 4.38
N ARG A 137 9.09 -17.94 4.41
CA ARG A 137 8.56 -18.65 3.24
C ARG A 137 7.03 -18.74 3.25
N SER A 138 6.41 -18.45 4.39
CA SER A 138 4.96 -18.49 4.55
C SER A 138 4.43 -17.23 5.22
N ILE A 139 3.24 -16.80 4.79
CA ILE A 139 2.57 -15.63 5.36
C ILE A 139 1.06 -15.88 5.49
N LEU A 140 0.48 -15.47 6.61
CA LEU A 140 -0.96 -15.34 6.75
C LEU A 140 -1.34 -13.86 6.63
N ASP A 141 -2.19 -13.53 5.68
CA ASP A 141 -2.85 -12.23 5.56
C ASP A 141 -4.26 -12.35 6.16
N ALA A 142 -4.46 -11.84 7.38
CA ALA A 142 -5.68 -12.08 8.16
C ALA A 142 -6.89 -11.24 7.70
N PHE A 143 -6.61 -10.15 6.96
CA PHE A 143 -7.56 -9.13 6.52
C PHE A 143 -7.29 -8.80 5.05
N SER A 144 -7.43 -9.80 4.19
CA SER A 144 -6.94 -9.74 2.81
C SER A 144 -7.56 -8.62 1.98
N GLY A 145 -8.82 -8.23 2.24
CA GLY A 145 -9.49 -7.11 1.60
C GLY A 145 -9.42 -7.19 0.07
N GLY A 146 -8.68 -6.27 -0.55
CA GLY A 146 -8.45 -6.28 -1.99
C GLY A 146 -7.48 -7.36 -2.50
N ALA A 147 -7.00 -8.26 -1.63
CA ALA A 147 -6.01 -9.31 -1.85
C ALA A 147 -4.64 -8.83 -2.37
N ASN A 148 -4.35 -7.52 -2.37
CA ASN A 148 -3.11 -6.97 -2.91
C ASN A 148 -1.87 -7.45 -2.14
N VAL A 149 -1.93 -7.51 -0.80
CA VAL A 149 -0.80 -7.96 0.03
C VAL A 149 -0.57 -9.46 -0.12
N ALA A 150 -1.62 -10.27 0.09
CA ALA A 150 -1.59 -11.71 -0.17
C ALA A 150 -1.05 -12.06 -1.57
N TYR A 151 -1.56 -11.42 -2.62
CA TYR A 151 -1.14 -11.70 -4.00
C TYR A 151 0.31 -11.24 -4.28
N HIS A 152 0.76 -10.13 -3.68
CA HIS A 152 2.15 -9.71 -3.75
C HIS A 152 3.10 -10.78 -3.21
N PHE A 153 2.80 -11.33 -2.04
CA PHE A 153 3.64 -12.39 -1.45
C PHE A 153 3.53 -13.72 -2.21
N LYS A 154 2.37 -14.04 -2.80
CA LYS A 154 2.26 -15.18 -3.73
C LYS A 154 3.26 -15.04 -4.88
N ARG A 155 3.33 -13.86 -5.51
CA ARG A 155 4.29 -13.55 -6.58
C ARG A 155 5.75 -13.60 -6.14
N LYS A 156 6.02 -13.41 -4.85
CA LYS A 156 7.36 -13.56 -4.23
C LYS A 156 7.69 -15.01 -3.86
N GLY A 157 6.83 -15.97 -4.22
CA GLY A 157 7.05 -17.40 -3.98
C GLY A 157 6.68 -17.86 -2.57
N PHE A 158 5.89 -17.09 -1.82
CA PHE A 158 5.45 -17.50 -0.49
C PHE A 158 4.30 -18.51 -0.55
N LYS A 159 4.23 -19.41 0.43
CA LYS A 159 2.99 -20.08 0.81
C LYS A 159 2.08 -19.07 1.51
N VAL A 160 0.98 -18.68 0.85
CA VAL A 160 0.08 -17.63 1.35
C VAL A 160 -1.20 -18.24 1.90
N ILE A 161 -1.56 -17.85 3.12
CA ILE A 161 -2.89 -18.07 3.70
C ILE A 161 -3.60 -16.71 3.71
N ALA A 162 -4.56 -16.50 2.82
CA ALA A 162 -5.41 -15.32 2.82
C ALA A 162 -6.69 -15.58 3.62
N ASN A 163 -7.15 -14.59 4.37
CA ASN A 163 -8.41 -14.65 5.09
C ASN A 163 -9.15 -13.32 5.00
N ASP A 164 -10.48 -13.37 4.99
CA ASP A 164 -11.29 -12.18 5.25
C ASP A 164 -12.65 -12.56 5.86
N LEU A 165 -13.23 -11.67 6.66
CA LEU A 165 -14.59 -11.83 7.19
C LEU A 165 -15.65 -11.66 6.10
N LEU A 166 -15.35 -10.83 5.10
CA LEU A 166 -16.25 -10.47 4.02
C LEU A 166 -16.19 -11.47 2.86
N ARG A 167 -17.34 -11.69 2.21
CA ARG A 167 -17.50 -12.69 1.15
C ARG A 167 -16.85 -12.23 -0.14
N PHE A 168 -16.92 -10.94 -0.48
CA PHE A 168 -16.34 -10.45 -1.73
C PHE A 168 -14.79 -10.50 -1.72
N PRO A 169 -14.10 -9.99 -0.67
CA PRO A 169 -12.67 -10.25 -0.45
C PRO A 169 -12.29 -11.73 -0.49
N TYR A 170 -13.10 -12.59 0.14
CA TYR A 170 -12.88 -14.04 0.09
C TYR A 170 -12.90 -14.58 -1.34
N HIS A 171 -13.91 -14.25 -2.15
CA HIS A 171 -13.97 -14.70 -3.55
C HIS A 171 -12.81 -14.13 -4.39
N LEU A 172 -12.34 -12.91 -4.11
CA LEU A 172 -11.13 -12.35 -4.73
C LEU A 172 -9.88 -13.17 -4.38
N ALA A 173 -9.65 -13.43 -3.09
CA ALA A 173 -8.50 -14.22 -2.65
C ALA A 173 -8.55 -15.66 -3.19
N ARG A 174 -9.73 -16.27 -3.19
CA ARG A 174 -10.01 -17.56 -3.82
C ARG A 174 -9.64 -17.58 -5.30
N ALA A 175 -9.98 -16.52 -6.02
CA ALA A 175 -9.82 -16.39 -7.46
C ALA A 175 -8.38 -16.14 -7.92
N VAL A 176 -7.56 -15.41 -7.16
CA VAL A 176 -6.19 -15.03 -7.60
C VAL A 176 -5.06 -15.50 -6.67
N VAL A 177 -5.34 -15.74 -5.38
CA VAL A 177 -4.33 -16.22 -4.42
C VAL A 177 -4.30 -17.74 -4.38
N GLU A 178 -5.41 -18.40 -4.05
CA GLU A 178 -5.42 -19.87 -3.96
C GLU A 178 -5.54 -20.58 -5.32
N ASN A 179 -6.21 -19.96 -6.30
CA ASN A 179 -6.31 -20.53 -7.64
C ASN A 179 -4.97 -20.45 -8.40
N SER A 180 -4.46 -21.58 -8.85
CA SER A 180 -3.21 -21.68 -9.61
C SER A 180 -3.40 -21.74 -11.13
N HIS A 181 -4.55 -22.22 -11.62
CA HIS A 181 -4.68 -22.62 -13.04
C HIS A 181 -6.03 -22.33 -13.68
N GLU A 182 -7.13 -22.38 -12.94
CA GLU A 182 -8.47 -22.28 -13.54
C GLU A 182 -8.75 -20.86 -14.01
N LYS A 183 -9.26 -20.72 -15.23
CA LYS A 183 -9.66 -19.44 -15.80
C LYS A 183 -11.07 -19.58 -16.38
N LEU A 184 -11.79 -18.46 -16.46
CA LEU A 184 -13.04 -18.41 -17.23
C LEU A 184 -12.71 -18.40 -18.73
N THR A 185 -13.23 -19.35 -19.48
CA THR A 185 -13.16 -19.34 -20.94
C THR A 185 -14.22 -18.39 -21.51
N GLU A 186 -14.13 -18.04 -22.80
CA GLU A 186 -15.19 -17.25 -23.44
C GLU A 186 -16.55 -17.97 -23.39
N GLU A 187 -16.57 -19.31 -23.50
CA GLU A 187 -17.80 -20.10 -23.33
C GLU A 187 -18.40 -19.94 -21.92
N ASP A 188 -17.56 -19.98 -20.87
CA ASP A 188 -18.03 -19.72 -19.51
C ASP A 188 -18.64 -18.32 -19.40
N VAL A 189 -18.00 -17.31 -20.00
CA VAL A 189 -18.45 -15.91 -19.96
C VAL A 189 -19.77 -15.73 -20.73
N GLU A 190 -19.92 -16.33 -21.92
CA GLU A 190 -21.19 -16.33 -22.65
C GLU A 190 -22.29 -17.04 -21.84
N GLY A 191 -21.98 -18.18 -21.21
CA GLY A 191 -22.91 -18.90 -20.34
C GLY A 191 -23.35 -18.08 -19.13
N ILE A 192 -22.45 -17.30 -18.53
CA ILE A 192 -22.78 -16.35 -17.45
C ILE A 192 -23.75 -15.26 -17.95
N LEU A 193 -23.51 -14.72 -19.13
CA LEU A 193 -24.25 -13.58 -19.69
C LEU A 193 -25.53 -13.99 -20.42
N ALA A 194 -25.71 -15.28 -20.72
CA ALA A 194 -26.87 -15.82 -21.41
C ALA A 194 -28.19 -15.57 -20.65
N PRO A 195 -29.32 -15.36 -21.36
CA PRO A 195 -30.64 -15.25 -20.76
C PRO A 195 -30.96 -16.43 -19.85
N ASN A 196 -31.50 -16.15 -18.66
CA ASN A 196 -31.93 -17.19 -17.72
C ASN A 196 -33.33 -16.83 -17.17
N PRO A 197 -34.42 -17.47 -17.67
CA PRO A 197 -35.77 -17.20 -17.21
C PRO A 197 -35.99 -17.60 -15.73
N ASP A 198 -35.20 -18.55 -15.22
CA ASP A 198 -35.31 -19.07 -13.86
C ASP A 198 -34.46 -18.28 -12.84
N ALA A 199 -33.88 -17.15 -13.24
CA ALA A 199 -33.03 -16.34 -12.37
C ALA A 199 -33.79 -15.74 -11.16
N GLY A 200 -35.11 -15.59 -11.26
CA GLY A 200 -35.93 -14.87 -10.28
C GLY A 200 -35.67 -13.36 -10.30
N THR A 201 -36.28 -12.63 -9.36
CA THR A 201 -36.36 -11.16 -9.39
C THR A 201 -35.94 -10.48 -8.08
N PHE A 202 -35.29 -11.20 -7.17
CA PHE A 202 -34.97 -10.69 -5.83
C PHE A 202 -34.28 -9.33 -5.85
N ILE A 203 -33.22 -9.16 -6.63
CA ILE A 203 -32.40 -7.93 -6.62
C ILE A 203 -33.20 -6.77 -7.19
N VAL A 204 -33.92 -6.98 -8.31
CA VAL A 204 -34.77 -5.92 -8.88
C VAL A 204 -35.93 -5.52 -7.96
N ASP A 205 -36.58 -6.48 -7.31
CA ASP A 205 -37.72 -6.20 -6.43
C ASP A 205 -37.28 -5.47 -5.16
N HIS A 206 -36.07 -5.76 -4.65
CA HIS A 206 -35.58 -5.17 -3.41
C HIS A 206 -34.78 -3.87 -3.60
N PHE A 207 -34.13 -3.63 -4.74
CA PHE A 207 -33.21 -2.50 -4.87
C PHE A 207 -33.56 -1.50 -5.97
N HIS A 208 -34.65 -1.71 -6.70
CA HIS A 208 -35.16 -0.72 -7.64
C HIS A 208 -35.51 0.60 -6.93
N GLY A 209 -34.99 1.72 -7.45
CA GLY A 209 -35.12 3.05 -6.84
C GLY A 209 -33.98 3.44 -5.90
N TYR A 210 -33.10 2.50 -5.52
CA TYR A 210 -32.00 2.76 -4.58
C TYR A 210 -30.67 3.01 -5.28
N TYR A 211 -30.26 2.10 -6.18
CA TYR A 211 -28.90 2.09 -6.74
C TYR A 211 -28.89 2.10 -8.27
N TYR A 212 -29.51 1.11 -8.92
CA TYR A 212 -29.43 0.95 -10.37
C TYR A 212 -30.81 0.89 -11.04
N THR A 213 -30.82 0.98 -12.37
CA THR A 213 -32.04 0.89 -13.18
C THR A 213 -32.60 -0.54 -13.21
N LYS A 214 -33.89 -0.70 -13.53
CA LYS A 214 -34.50 -2.04 -13.64
C LYS A 214 -33.74 -3.00 -14.56
N PRO A 215 -33.28 -2.59 -15.77
CA PRO A 215 -32.52 -3.49 -16.64
C PRO A 215 -31.22 -4.00 -16.00
N VAL A 216 -30.50 -3.14 -15.29
CA VAL A 216 -29.25 -3.53 -14.60
C VAL A 216 -29.54 -4.48 -13.44
N LEU A 217 -30.56 -4.20 -12.63
CA LEU A 217 -30.90 -5.07 -11.49
C LEU A 217 -31.38 -6.46 -11.95
N ARG A 218 -32.18 -6.54 -13.03
CA ARG A 218 -32.56 -7.82 -13.64
C ARG A 218 -31.36 -8.58 -14.20
N TRP A 219 -30.41 -7.86 -14.80
CA TRP A 219 -29.16 -8.46 -15.25
C TRP A 219 -28.33 -9.01 -14.08
N LEU A 220 -28.31 -8.33 -12.92
CA LEU A 220 -27.65 -8.86 -11.71
C LEU A 220 -28.31 -10.14 -11.21
N ASP A 221 -29.65 -10.21 -11.18
CA ASP A 221 -30.37 -11.46 -10.82
C ASP A 221 -29.96 -12.61 -11.77
N GLN A 222 -29.95 -12.35 -13.08
CA GLN A 222 -29.58 -13.31 -14.12
C GLN A 222 -28.13 -13.81 -13.99
N VAL A 223 -27.18 -12.87 -13.96
CA VAL A 223 -25.75 -13.19 -13.91
C VAL A 223 -25.41 -13.91 -12.63
N TRP A 224 -25.92 -13.47 -11.48
CA TRP A 224 -25.69 -14.17 -10.22
C TRP A 224 -26.20 -15.62 -10.27
N ALA A 225 -27.41 -15.84 -10.79
CA ALA A 225 -27.99 -17.18 -10.90
C ALA A 225 -27.18 -18.09 -11.86
N ASN A 226 -26.68 -17.55 -12.97
CA ASN A 226 -25.84 -18.31 -13.89
C ASN A 226 -24.48 -18.65 -13.28
N ILE A 227 -23.87 -17.73 -12.54
CA ILE A 227 -22.60 -17.98 -11.83
C ILE A 227 -22.74 -19.13 -10.83
N GLN A 228 -23.93 -19.35 -10.25
CA GLN A 228 -24.13 -20.47 -9.33
C GLN A 228 -23.93 -21.85 -9.95
N LYS A 229 -24.03 -21.96 -11.28
CA LYS A 229 -23.84 -23.20 -12.04
C LYS A 229 -22.36 -23.55 -12.25
N LEU A 230 -21.44 -22.60 -12.05
CA LEU A 230 -20.01 -22.83 -12.21
C LEU A 230 -19.44 -23.59 -11.00
N PRO A 231 -18.53 -24.56 -11.21
CA PRO A 231 -17.83 -25.23 -10.11
C PRO A 231 -16.58 -24.44 -9.68
N GLY A 232 -16.09 -24.76 -8.49
CA GLY A 232 -14.73 -24.40 -8.04
C GLY A 232 -14.36 -22.94 -8.27
N TYR A 233 -13.15 -22.71 -8.79
CA TYR A 233 -12.57 -21.38 -8.92
C TYR A 233 -13.16 -20.55 -10.04
N LYS A 234 -13.81 -21.18 -11.03
CA LYS A 234 -14.58 -20.44 -12.04
C LYS A 234 -15.73 -19.65 -11.42
N LYS A 235 -16.43 -20.23 -10.43
CA LYS A 235 -17.45 -19.51 -9.65
C LYS A 235 -16.84 -18.32 -8.91
N ASP A 236 -15.71 -18.53 -8.22
CA ASP A 236 -15.03 -17.47 -7.47
C ASP A 236 -14.55 -16.32 -8.37
N LEU A 237 -13.95 -16.65 -9.52
CA LEU A 237 -13.55 -15.68 -10.56
C LEU A 237 -14.74 -14.86 -11.03
N ALA A 238 -15.88 -15.51 -11.31
CA ALA A 238 -17.05 -14.82 -11.81
C ALA A 238 -17.72 -13.94 -10.74
N LEU A 239 -17.80 -14.40 -9.48
CA LEU A 239 -18.29 -13.59 -8.35
C LEU A 239 -17.37 -12.39 -8.07
N ALA A 240 -16.06 -12.60 -8.10
CA ALA A 240 -15.08 -11.52 -7.97
C ALA A 240 -15.19 -10.50 -9.10
N ALA A 241 -15.37 -10.96 -10.35
CA ALA A 241 -15.59 -10.08 -11.50
C ALA A 241 -16.89 -9.29 -11.41
N LEU A 242 -17.97 -9.92 -10.94
CA LEU A 242 -19.26 -9.28 -10.71
C LEU A 242 -19.16 -8.21 -9.61
N GLY A 243 -18.52 -8.53 -8.48
CA GLY A 243 -18.32 -7.59 -7.39
C GLY A 243 -17.44 -6.40 -7.78
N ASN A 244 -16.34 -6.63 -8.54
CA ASN A 244 -15.53 -5.54 -9.10
C ASN A 244 -16.34 -4.64 -10.03
N THR A 245 -17.18 -5.21 -10.89
CA THR A 245 -18.05 -4.47 -11.81
C THR A 245 -19.01 -3.56 -11.08
N VAL A 246 -19.71 -4.10 -10.07
CA VAL A 246 -20.69 -3.35 -9.28
C VAL A 246 -20.00 -2.26 -8.45
N LYS A 247 -18.86 -2.58 -7.83
CA LYS A 247 -18.06 -1.63 -7.07
C LYS A 247 -17.51 -0.49 -7.95
N ALA A 248 -17.01 -0.78 -9.14
CA ALA A 248 -16.50 0.24 -10.07
C ALA A 248 -17.59 1.22 -10.52
N LYS A 249 -18.85 0.78 -10.53
CA LYS A 249 -20.03 1.62 -10.78
C LYS A 249 -20.65 2.12 -9.48
N SER A 250 -19.85 2.33 -8.44
CA SER A 250 -20.27 2.95 -7.20
C SER A 250 -19.41 4.17 -6.86
N ALA A 251 -20.01 5.21 -6.29
CA ALA A 251 -19.32 6.43 -5.88
C ALA A 251 -18.23 6.08 -4.87
N PHE A 252 -16.97 6.32 -5.24
CA PHE A 252 -15.78 5.97 -4.45
C PHE A 252 -15.69 4.49 -4.06
N GLY A 253 -16.31 3.58 -4.81
CA GLY A 253 -16.32 2.15 -4.47
C GLY A 253 -17.24 1.78 -3.31
N GLN A 254 -18.17 2.66 -2.91
CA GLN A 254 -19.02 2.49 -1.73
C GLN A 254 -20.50 2.70 -2.02
N PHE A 255 -21.32 2.09 -1.16
CA PHE A 255 -22.78 2.18 -1.13
C PHE A 255 -23.27 2.98 0.08
N SER A 256 -22.46 3.93 0.56
CA SER A 256 -22.87 4.91 1.58
C SER A 256 -23.93 5.91 1.08
N ARG A 257 -24.07 6.05 -0.24
CA ARG A 257 -25.01 6.96 -0.91
C ARG A 257 -26.01 6.18 -1.78
N SER A 258 -27.30 6.45 -1.60
CA SER A 258 -28.38 5.96 -2.47
C SER A 258 -29.12 7.12 -3.16
N LYS A 259 -30.02 6.77 -4.08
CA LYS A 259 -30.90 7.73 -4.78
C LYS A 259 -32.13 8.13 -3.98
N MET A 260 -32.47 7.40 -2.93
CA MET A 260 -33.65 7.70 -2.12
C MET A 260 -33.49 9.07 -1.44
N HIS A 261 -34.52 9.91 -1.57
CA HIS A 261 -34.60 11.27 -1.03
C HIS A 261 -33.62 12.31 -1.61
N ARG A 262 -32.96 12.05 -2.75
CA ARG A 262 -32.18 13.10 -3.44
C ARG A 262 -33.09 14.00 -4.28
N LYS A 263 -33.03 15.32 -4.03
CA LYS A 263 -33.52 16.33 -4.99
C LYS A 263 -32.63 16.31 -6.23
N ALA A 264 -33.24 16.25 -7.41
CA ALA A 264 -32.55 16.37 -8.69
C ALA A 264 -31.90 17.76 -8.78
N GLY A 265 -30.60 17.86 -8.57
CA GLY A 265 -29.91 19.15 -8.56
C GLY A 265 -28.61 19.16 -7.77
N LEU A 266 -27.70 18.26 -8.11
CA LEU A 266 -26.26 18.48 -7.90
C LEU A 266 -25.61 18.14 -9.23
N GLU A 267 -25.05 19.15 -9.88
CA GLU A 267 -24.18 18.99 -11.04
C GLU A 267 -23.15 17.93 -10.68
N ALA A 268 -23.14 16.82 -11.43
CA ALA A 268 -22.25 15.72 -11.14
C ALA A 268 -20.82 16.21 -11.34
N GLU A 269 -20.00 16.18 -10.28
CA GLU A 269 -18.55 16.19 -10.47
C GLU A 269 -18.20 15.08 -11.48
N ALA A 270 -17.24 15.32 -12.38
CA ALA A 270 -16.83 14.35 -13.40
C ALA A 270 -16.52 12.95 -12.82
N SER A 271 -16.10 12.87 -11.55
CA SER A 271 -15.85 11.63 -10.80
C SER A 271 -17.11 10.78 -10.52
N LEU A 272 -18.32 11.35 -10.64
CA LEU A 272 -19.59 10.71 -10.32
C LEU A 272 -20.42 10.35 -11.56
N GLU A 273 -20.00 10.80 -12.76
CA GLU A 273 -20.72 10.65 -14.03
C GLU A 273 -20.94 9.19 -14.46
N GLN A 274 -20.17 8.22 -13.94
CA GLN A 274 -20.35 6.79 -14.20
C GLN A 274 -20.65 5.94 -12.95
N SER A 275 -21.14 6.56 -11.88
CA SER A 275 -21.47 5.88 -10.64
C SER A 275 -22.93 5.40 -10.61
N GLN A 276 -23.33 4.67 -9.56
CA GLN A 276 -24.72 4.31 -9.31
C GLN A 276 -25.63 5.53 -9.30
N LEU A 277 -25.10 6.72 -9.04
CA LEU A 277 -25.85 7.98 -8.99
C LEU A 277 -26.23 8.52 -10.38
N SER A 278 -25.57 8.10 -11.46
CA SER A 278 -25.78 8.60 -12.83
C SER A 278 -26.50 7.64 -13.78
N ASN A 279 -27.00 6.49 -13.27
CA ASN A 279 -27.69 5.46 -14.08
C ASN A 279 -26.89 4.95 -15.30
N PRO A 280 -25.68 4.38 -15.11
CA PRO A 280 -24.92 3.82 -16.22
C PRO A 280 -25.74 2.75 -16.98
N PRO A 281 -25.69 2.74 -18.33
CA PRO A 281 -26.46 1.80 -19.13
C PRO A 281 -25.95 0.37 -18.94
N LEU A 282 -26.82 -0.62 -19.17
CA LEU A 282 -26.51 -2.04 -19.02
C LEU A 282 -25.29 -2.49 -19.84
N SER A 283 -25.10 -1.95 -21.05
CA SER A 283 -23.94 -2.24 -21.89
C SER A 283 -22.60 -1.97 -21.18
N LYS A 284 -22.54 -0.92 -20.35
CA LYS A 284 -21.33 -0.58 -19.57
C LYS A 284 -21.07 -1.53 -18.41
N PHE A 285 -22.11 -2.16 -17.85
CA PHE A 285 -21.93 -3.24 -16.87
C PHE A 285 -21.38 -4.50 -17.55
N ILE A 286 -21.92 -4.89 -18.70
CA ILE A 286 -21.46 -6.05 -19.45
C ILE A 286 -20.00 -5.87 -19.90
N GLU A 287 -19.66 -4.70 -20.46
CA GLU A 287 -18.29 -4.34 -20.86
C GLU A 287 -17.33 -4.41 -19.66
N SER A 288 -17.72 -3.83 -18.53
CA SER A 288 -16.90 -3.84 -17.31
C SER A 288 -16.77 -5.25 -16.71
N PHE A 289 -17.80 -6.09 -16.80
CA PHE A 289 -17.74 -7.48 -16.35
C PHE A 289 -16.74 -8.29 -17.16
N ARG A 290 -16.83 -8.25 -18.50
CA ARG A 290 -15.87 -8.93 -19.39
C ARG A 290 -14.44 -8.46 -19.15
N ARG A 291 -14.24 -7.16 -18.97
CA ARG A 291 -12.94 -6.58 -18.63
C ARG A 291 -12.41 -7.09 -17.29
N SER A 292 -13.25 -7.11 -16.25
CA SER A 292 -12.85 -7.64 -14.94
C SER A 292 -12.53 -9.14 -15.00
N VAL A 293 -13.24 -9.93 -15.82
CA VAL A 293 -12.90 -11.34 -16.06
C VAL A 293 -11.52 -11.45 -16.70
N ARG A 294 -11.24 -10.70 -17.77
CA ARG A 294 -9.92 -10.71 -18.42
C ARG A 294 -8.79 -10.35 -17.47
N GLN A 295 -9.00 -9.31 -16.64
CA GLN A 295 -8.04 -8.91 -15.63
C GLN A 295 -7.82 -10.02 -14.60
N LEU A 296 -8.87 -10.59 -14.01
CA LEU A 296 -8.69 -11.65 -13.01
C LEU A 296 -8.07 -12.91 -13.61
N ASN A 297 -8.43 -13.30 -14.83
CA ASN A 297 -7.80 -14.40 -15.56
C ASN A 297 -6.30 -14.19 -15.80
N SER A 298 -5.84 -12.96 -16.01
CA SER A 298 -4.40 -12.66 -16.18
C SER A 298 -3.62 -12.73 -14.86
N LEU A 299 -4.32 -12.64 -13.73
CA LEU A 299 -3.75 -12.79 -12.39
C LEU A 299 -3.71 -14.25 -11.91
N VAL A 300 -4.30 -15.20 -12.64
CA VAL A 300 -4.21 -16.62 -12.27
C VAL A 300 -2.88 -17.19 -12.75
N PHE A 301 -2.06 -17.61 -11.79
CA PHE A 301 -0.81 -18.30 -12.01
C PHE A 301 -0.46 -19.20 -10.84
N ASP A 302 0.40 -20.18 -11.10
CA ASP A 302 0.97 -21.07 -10.10
C ASP A 302 2.32 -20.55 -9.63
N ASN A 303 2.53 -20.48 -8.31
CA ASN A 303 3.81 -20.13 -7.71
C ASN A 303 4.54 -21.36 -7.13
N GLY A 304 4.01 -22.57 -7.35
CA GLY A 304 4.55 -23.82 -6.82
C GLY A 304 4.34 -24.00 -5.31
N GLN A 305 3.51 -23.16 -4.68
CA GLN A 305 3.19 -23.24 -3.25
C GLN A 305 1.71 -23.53 -3.05
N GLU A 306 1.40 -24.27 -1.98
CA GLU A 306 0.01 -24.53 -1.58
C GLU A 306 -0.59 -23.30 -0.87
N CYS A 307 -1.02 -22.30 -1.64
CA CYS A 307 -1.74 -21.15 -1.10
C CYS A 307 -3.19 -21.54 -0.74
N LYS A 308 -3.79 -20.86 0.25
CA LYS A 308 -5.19 -21.07 0.67
C LYS A 308 -5.90 -19.76 0.99
N ALA A 309 -7.21 -19.72 0.77
CA ALA A 309 -8.09 -18.59 1.06
C ALA A 309 -9.27 -19.04 1.95
N PHE A 310 -9.58 -18.28 3.00
CA PHE A 310 -10.63 -18.60 3.97
C PHE A 310 -11.57 -17.43 4.20
N ASN A 311 -12.82 -17.73 4.55
CA ASN A 311 -13.81 -16.73 4.97
C ASN A 311 -14.15 -16.90 6.45
N LEU A 312 -13.20 -16.54 7.33
CA LEU A 312 -13.33 -16.68 8.77
C LEU A 312 -13.18 -15.32 9.46
N ASP A 313 -13.64 -15.25 10.70
CA ASP A 313 -13.21 -14.19 11.61
C ASP A 313 -11.67 -14.21 11.74
N ALA A 314 -11.03 -13.04 11.79
CA ALA A 314 -9.58 -12.94 11.80
C ALA A 314 -8.95 -13.58 13.06
N VAL A 315 -9.61 -13.50 14.22
CA VAL A 315 -9.13 -14.15 15.45
C VAL A 315 -9.23 -15.67 15.31
N GLU A 316 -10.29 -16.18 14.69
CA GLU A 316 -10.42 -17.60 14.39
C GLU A 316 -9.29 -18.07 13.44
N ALA A 317 -9.06 -17.34 12.34
CA ALA A 317 -8.01 -17.66 11.38
C ALA A 317 -6.61 -17.68 12.04
N VAL A 318 -6.29 -16.67 12.85
CA VAL A 318 -5.01 -16.56 13.57
C VAL A 318 -4.82 -17.69 14.59
N ARG A 319 -5.89 -18.19 15.22
CA ARG A 319 -5.80 -19.32 16.15
C ARG A 319 -5.69 -20.67 15.45
N ARG A 320 -6.32 -20.79 14.28
CA ARG A 320 -6.40 -22.04 13.51
C ARG A 320 -5.12 -22.35 12.73
N PHE A 321 -4.43 -21.33 12.23
CA PHE A 321 -3.30 -21.48 11.32
C PHE A 321 -1.97 -21.01 11.92
N GLY A 322 -0.87 -21.28 11.22
CA GLY A 322 0.47 -20.79 11.55
C GLY A 322 1.26 -20.52 10.28
N ALA A 323 2.18 -19.55 10.35
CA ALA A 323 3.05 -19.14 9.24
C ALA A 323 4.29 -18.44 9.82
N ASP A 324 5.31 -18.21 9.01
CA ASP A 324 6.50 -17.47 9.45
C ASP A 324 6.13 -16.02 9.82
N VAL A 325 5.24 -15.43 9.01
CA VAL A 325 4.73 -14.07 9.20
C VAL A 325 3.22 -14.05 9.31
N LEU A 326 2.70 -13.33 10.31
CA LEU A 326 1.32 -12.88 10.36
C LEU A 326 1.25 -11.43 9.92
N TYR A 327 0.53 -11.16 8.85
CA TYR A 327 0.20 -9.81 8.42
C TYR A 327 -1.21 -9.43 8.86
N LEU A 328 -1.32 -8.26 9.51
CA LEU A 328 -2.56 -7.70 10.02
C LEU A 328 -2.78 -6.31 9.40
N ASP A 329 -3.95 -6.10 8.81
CA ASP A 329 -4.45 -4.79 8.39
C ASP A 329 -5.92 -4.64 8.84
N PRO A 330 -6.16 -4.61 10.17
CA PRO A 330 -7.50 -4.58 10.71
C PRO A 330 -8.19 -3.23 10.46
N PRO A 331 -9.53 -3.19 10.55
CA PRO A 331 -10.26 -1.93 10.64
C PRO A 331 -9.72 -1.07 11.79
N TYR A 332 -9.90 0.25 11.68
CA TYR A 332 -9.47 1.18 12.73
C TYR A 332 -10.53 2.22 13.06
N VAL A 333 -10.50 2.64 14.33
CA VAL A 333 -11.33 3.72 14.86
C VAL A 333 -10.40 4.89 15.15
N THR A 334 -10.65 6.04 14.54
CA THR A 334 -9.89 7.28 14.77
C THR A 334 -10.72 8.27 15.58
N GLU A 335 -10.08 9.34 16.04
CA GLU A 335 -10.78 10.47 16.67
C GLU A 335 -11.74 11.20 15.72
N PHE A 336 -11.56 11.04 14.41
CA PHE A 336 -12.40 11.65 13.38
C PHE A 336 -13.54 10.74 12.90
N GLY A 337 -13.51 9.44 13.26
CA GLY A 337 -14.49 8.46 12.80
C GLY A 337 -13.90 7.06 12.60
N SER A 338 -14.76 6.12 12.23
CA SER A 338 -14.44 4.71 11.99
C SER A 338 -14.89 4.27 10.60
N ASN A 339 -14.12 3.39 9.97
CA ASN A 339 -14.51 2.77 8.70
C ASN A 339 -15.31 1.48 8.96
N ASP A 340 -16.57 1.47 8.55
CA ASP A 340 -17.43 0.28 8.60
C ASP A 340 -17.49 -0.36 7.21
N TYR A 341 -16.62 -1.35 6.96
CA TYR A 341 -16.41 -1.95 5.64
C TYR A 341 -17.62 -2.71 5.10
N GLU A 342 -18.23 -3.58 5.90
CA GLU A 342 -19.44 -4.35 5.54
C GLU A 342 -20.62 -3.41 5.27
N ASP A 343 -20.79 -2.35 6.06
CA ASP A 343 -21.84 -1.35 5.80
C ASP A 343 -21.57 -0.54 4.52
N SER A 344 -20.32 -0.17 4.28
CA SER A 344 -19.91 0.57 3.07
C SER A 344 -20.05 -0.26 1.81
N LEU A 345 -19.81 -1.57 1.90
CA LEU A 345 -19.89 -2.52 0.79
C LEU A 345 -21.16 -3.38 0.82
N HIS A 346 -22.16 -3.06 1.65
CA HIS A 346 -23.31 -3.95 1.91
C HIS A 346 -23.99 -4.45 0.64
N PHE A 347 -24.04 -3.65 -0.42
CA PHE A 347 -24.64 -4.06 -1.68
C PHE A 347 -23.81 -5.15 -2.39
N VAL A 348 -22.49 -4.99 -2.44
CA VAL A 348 -21.57 -5.99 -3.02
C VAL A 348 -21.51 -7.23 -2.14
N GLU A 349 -21.41 -7.06 -0.82
CA GLU A 349 -21.38 -8.18 0.14
C GLU A 349 -22.66 -9.00 0.12
N GLY A 350 -23.81 -8.32 0.09
CA GLY A 350 -25.11 -8.98 -0.07
C GLY A 350 -25.20 -9.70 -1.41
N LEU A 351 -24.74 -9.08 -2.50
CA LEU A 351 -24.74 -9.69 -3.83
C LEU A 351 -23.99 -11.02 -3.87
N MET A 352 -22.88 -11.19 -3.13
CA MET A 352 -22.14 -12.46 -3.13
C MET A 352 -23.00 -13.67 -2.74
N THR A 353 -24.01 -13.45 -1.89
CA THR A 353 -24.89 -14.50 -1.36
C THR A 353 -26.35 -14.32 -1.77
N ARG A 354 -26.65 -13.36 -2.67
CA ARG A 354 -28.01 -12.88 -2.94
C ARG A 354 -28.78 -12.55 -1.66
N TRP A 355 -28.10 -11.95 -0.68
CA TRP A 355 -28.61 -11.60 0.66
C TRP A 355 -29.20 -12.79 1.43
N ALA A 356 -28.78 -14.02 1.12
CA ALA A 356 -29.12 -15.16 1.96
C ALA A 356 -28.71 -14.88 3.42
N ASP A 357 -29.64 -15.14 4.35
CA ASP A 357 -29.47 -14.93 5.79
C ASP A 357 -29.18 -13.48 6.23
N LYS A 358 -29.47 -12.49 5.38
CA LYS A 358 -29.34 -11.07 5.72
C LYS A 358 -30.70 -10.43 5.92
N GLU A 359 -30.89 -9.80 7.08
CA GLU A 359 -32.06 -8.94 7.34
C GLU A 359 -31.89 -7.57 6.67
N ILE A 360 -32.55 -7.37 5.53
CA ILE A 360 -32.55 -6.08 4.82
C ILE A 360 -33.42 -5.08 5.60
N LYS A 361 -32.79 -4.03 6.12
CA LYS A 361 -33.47 -2.99 6.89
C LYS A 361 -34.22 -2.01 5.98
N PRO A 362 -35.36 -1.45 6.40
CA PRO A 362 -36.10 -0.43 5.66
C PRO A 362 -35.44 0.96 5.78
N THR A 363 -34.15 1.05 5.47
CA THR A 363 -33.40 2.31 5.45
C THR A 363 -33.32 2.86 4.03
N PRO A 364 -32.96 4.15 3.84
CA PRO A 364 -32.70 4.71 2.51
C PRO A 364 -31.61 3.97 1.72
N ARG A 365 -30.83 3.09 2.35
CA ARG A 365 -29.79 2.27 1.72
C ARG A 365 -30.18 0.79 1.55
N ARG A 366 -31.22 0.30 2.23
CA ARG A 366 -31.52 -1.14 2.32
C ARG A 366 -30.29 -1.98 2.68
N ASN A 367 -29.52 -1.48 3.64
CA ASN A 367 -28.39 -2.19 4.24
C ASN A 367 -28.86 -3.21 5.29
N PHE A 368 -27.92 -4.01 5.81
CA PHE A 368 -28.14 -5.00 6.87
C PHE A 368 -27.17 -4.75 8.04
N PRO A 369 -27.37 -5.39 9.23
CA PRO A 369 -26.44 -5.25 10.35
C PRO A 369 -25.00 -5.59 9.96
N SER A 370 -24.07 -4.68 10.28
CA SER A 370 -22.65 -4.85 10.00
C SER A 370 -21.92 -5.51 11.17
N ARG A 371 -21.00 -6.42 10.84
CA ARG A 371 -20.04 -7.07 11.74
C ARG A 371 -18.71 -6.34 11.80
N THR A 372 -18.48 -5.36 10.92
CA THR A 372 -17.25 -4.56 10.88
C THR A 372 -17.41 -3.19 11.53
N ARG A 373 -18.45 -3.03 12.36
CA ARG A 373 -18.65 -1.82 13.15
C ARG A 373 -17.90 -1.93 14.47
N TYR A 374 -16.82 -1.18 14.59
CA TYR A 374 -15.97 -1.17 15.78
C TYR A 374 -16.15 0.10 16.62
N THR A 375 -16.03 -0.04 17.94
CA THR A 375 -15.84 1.04 18.90
C THR A 375 -14.39 1.03 19.38
N LYS A 376 -13.98 2.01 20.20
CA LYS A 376 -12.62 2.04 20.78
C LYS A 376 -12.36 0.80 21.65
N GLU A 377 -13.37 0.33 22.34
CA GLU A 377 -13.31 -0.82 23.24
C GLU A 377 -13.23 -2.12 22.43
N SER A 378 -14.10 -2.29 21.42
CA SER A 378 -14.13 -3.53 20.64
C SER A 378 -12.91 -3.67 19.72
N ILE A 379 -12.33 -2.57 19.22
CA ILE A 379 -11.09 -2.64 18.45
C ILE A 379 -9.87 -2.95 19.33
N LYS A 380 -9.83 -2.46 20.58
CA LYS A 380 -8.81 -2.86 21.56
C LYS A 380 -8.89 -4.35 21.86
N ALA A 381 -10.11 -4.86 22.12
CA ALA A 381 -10.34 -6.28 22.37
C ALA A 381 -9.97 -7.17 21.16
N LEU A 382 -10.20 -6.69 19.93
CA LEU A 382 -9.75 -7.37 18.72
C LEU A 382 -8.21 -7.48 18.70
N MET A 383 -7.50 -6.38 18.96
CA MET A 383 -6.03 -6.36 18.97
C MET A 383 -5.45 -7.31 20.03
N GLU A 384 -5.99 -7.31 21.25
CA GLU A 384 -5.61 -8.23 22.33
C GLU A 384 -5.83 -9.69 21.92
N SER A 385 -6.96 -9.98 21.26
CA SER A 385 -7.30 -11.33 20.80
C SER A 385 -6.38 -11.81 19.67
N LEU A 386 -6.03 -10.93 18.72
CA LEU A 386 -5.08 -11.21 17.65
C LEU A 386 -3.68 -11.46 18.20
N ALA A 387 -3.20 -10.60 19.10
CA ALA A 387 -1.88 -10.72 19.71
C ALA A 387 -1.76 -12.02 20.51
N SER A 388 -2.74 -12.32 21.36
CA SER A 388 -2.80 -13.58 22.12
C SER A 388 -2.90 -14.81 21.22
N GLY A 389 -3.77 -14.78 20.19
CA GLY A 389 -3.95 -15.88 19.24
C GLY A 389 -2.69 -16.20 18.43
N SER A 390 -1.88 -15.17 18.13
CA SER A 390 -0.67 -15.29 17.33
C SER A 390 0.51 -15.95 18.08
N ARG A 391 0.45 -16.00 19.41
CA ARG A 391 1.54 -16.53 20.24
C ARG A 391 1.85 -17.99 19.89
N GLY A 392 3.11 -18.26 19.55
CA GLY A 392 3.61 -19.63 19.31
C GLY A 392 3.33 -20.18 17.92
N ARG A 393 2.53 -19.49 17.10
CA ARG A 393 2.20 -19.91 15.73
C ARG A 393 2.91 -19.09 14.65
N TYR A 394 3.37 -17.89 15.02
CA TYR A 394 4.03 -16.97 14.11
C TYR A 394 5.37 -16.49 14.67
N GLY A 395 6.38 -16.40 13.79
CA GLY A 395 7.71 -15.91 14.14
C GLY A 395 7.77 -14.38 14.21
N THR A 396 7.06 -13.72 13.31
CA THR A 396 6.92 -12.27 13.24
C THR A 396 5.47 -11.88 12.98
N VAL A 397 4.99 -10.83 13.65
CA VAL A 397 3.74 -10.15 13.31
C VAL A 397 4.08 -8.79 12.71
N ILE A 398 3.48 -8.50 11.56
CA ILE A 398 3.53 -7.20 10.91
C ILE A 398 2.11 -6.63 10.90
N LEU A 399 1.88 -5.55 11.62
CA LEU A 399 0.59 -4.88 11.70
C LEU A 399 0.70 -3.50 11.03
N SER A 400 -0.05 -3.32 9.95
CA SER A 400 -0.29 -2.01 9.35
C SER A 400 -1.42 -1.30 10.09
N TYR A 401 -1.23 -0.03 10.42
CA TYR A 401 -2.19 0.73 11.20
C TYR A 401 -2.09 2.23 10.95
N ARG A 402 -3.21 2.94 11.08
CA ARG A 402 -3.23 4.39 10.90
C ARG A 402 -2.76 5.11 12.17
N ASP A 403 -2.01 6.20 12.01
CA ASP A 403 -1.78 7.13 13.12
C ASP A 403 -3.08 7.73 13.64
N ARG A 404 -3.07 8.13 14.91
CA ARG A 404 -4.25 8.65 15.61
C ARG A 404 -5.50 7.75 15.54
N ALA A 405 -5.32 6.45 15.28
CA ALA A 405 -6.31 5.43 15.57
C ALA A 405 -6.24 4.98 17.05
N TYR A 406 -7.25 4.25 17.49
CA TYR A 406 -7.34 3.61 18.80
C TYR A 406 -7.32 2.08 18.63
N PRO A 407 -6.50 1.33 19.39
CA PRO A 407 -5.57 1.82 20.42
C PRO A 407 -4.45 2.71 19.83
N ARG A 408 -3.91 3.60 20.67
CA ARG A 408 -2.76 4.45 20.29
C ARG A 408 -1.50 3.59 20.12
N GLU A 409 -0.45 4.17 19.54
CA GLU A 409 0.83 3.48 19.30
C GLU A 409 1.35 2.77 20.56
N ASP A 410 1.36 3.44 21.71
CA ASP A 410 1.85 2.86 22.97
C ASP A 410 0.99 1.67 23.43
N GLY A 411 -0.33 1.75 23.26
CA GLY A 411 -1.23 0.64 23.59
C GLY A 411 -1.03 -0.57 22.68
N ILE A 412 -0.79 -0.36 21.38
CA ILE A 412 -0.46 -1.47 20.47
C ILE A 412 0.91 -2.07 20.83
N ARG A 413 1.90 -1.23 21.16
CA ARG A 413 3.22 -1.70 21.61
C ARG A 413 3.09 -2.56 22.85
N GLU A 414 2.33 -2.11 23.86
CA GLU A 414 2.07 -2.85 25.09
C GLU A 414 1.47 -4.23 24.77
N ILE A 415 0.32 -4.26 24.08
CA ILE A 415 -0.42 -5.49 23.71
C ILE A 415 0.48 -6.52 23.01
N PHE A 416 1.27 -6.10 22.01
CA PHE A 416 2.12 -7.04 21.27
C PHE A 416 3.44 -7.38 22.00
N SER A 417 3.95 -6.48 22.84
CA SER A 417 5.19 -6.72 23.61
C SER A 417 5.03 -7.81 24.66
N GLU A 418 3.84 -7.95 25.26
CA GLU A 418 3.54 -9.04 26.22
C GLU A 418 3.73 -10.44 25.61
N HIS A 419 3.56 -10.57 24.29
CA HIS A 419 3.61 -11.85 23.59
C HIS A 419 4.89 -12.08 22.79
N PHE A 420 5.53 -11.02 22.30
CA PHE A 420 6.71 -11.10 21.44
C PHE A 420 7.98 -10.48 22.06
N GLY A 421 7.86 -9.67 23.10
CA GLY A 421 8.98 -9.00 23.78
C GLY A 421 9.47 -7.76 23.04
N GLN A 422 9.80 -7.86 21.76
CA GLN A 422 10.24 -6.70 20.96
C GLN A 422 9.16 -6.26 19.97
N VAL A 423 8.77 -4.98 20.02
CA VAL A 423 7.91 -4.32 19.03
C VAL A 423 8.64 -3.10 18.46
N ARG A 424 8.92 -3.11 17.15
CA ARG A 424 9.50 -1.97 16.44
C ARG A 424 8.39 -1.27 15.66
N VAL A 425 8.37 0.05 15.68
CA VAL A 425 7.42 0.83 14.86
C VAL A 425 8.20 1.58 13.78
N ARG A 426 7.63 1.58 12.58
CA ARG A 426 8.09 2.38 11.44
C ARG A 426 6.91 3.19 10.94
N GLY A 427 7.14 4.46 10.64
CA GLY A 427 6.11 5.32 10.10
C GLY A 427 6.43 5.78 8.69
N MET A 428 5.42 5.89 7.86
CA MET A 428 5.50 6.44 6.51
C MET A 428 4.42 7.51 6.34
N GLU A 429 4.77 8.67 5.82
CA GLU A 429 3.78 9.70 5.48
C GLU A 429 2.98 9.25 4.26
N VAL A 430 1.67 9.43 4.32
CA VAL A 430 0.75 9.05 3.25
C VAL A 430 -0.22 10.20 3.00
N ASP A 431 -0.16 10.76 1.79
CA ASP A 431 -1.14 11.73 1.31
C ASP A 431 -2.37 10.98 0.79
N TYR A 432 -3.40 10.85 1.61
CA TYR A 432 -4.71 10.39 1.14
C TYR A 432 -5.42 11.56 0.46
N ASN A 433 -5.51 11.56 -0.87
CA ASN A 433 -6.24 12.56 -1.66
C ASN A 433 -7.79 12.55 -1.46
N ILE A 434 -8.29 11.99 -0.35
CA ILE A 434 -9.70 11.68 -0.12
C ILE A 434 -10.43 12.75 0.72
N ALA A 435 -9.74 13.70 1.38
CA ALA A 435 -10.39 14.71 2.21
C ALA A 435 -10.36 16.11 1.56
N LYS A 436 -11.33 16.40 0.67
CA LYS A 436 -11.62 17.79 0.27
C LYS A 436 -12.48 18.54 1.30
N ASP A 437 -13.24 17.83 2.16
CA ASP A 437 -14.27 18.45 3.01
C ASP A 437 -14.13 18.20 4.53
N ILE A 438 -13.03 17.64 5.00
CA ILE A 438 -12.71 17.60 6.43
C ILE A 438 -11.52 18.53 6.60
N GLY A 439 -11.61 19.48 7.54
CA GLY A 439 -10.66 20.57 7.74
C GLY A 439 -9.18 20.16 7.59
N ARG A 440 -8.34 21.15 7.27
CA ARG A 440 -6.92 21.06 6.87
C ARG A 440 -6.02 20.04 7.60
N GLU A 441 -6.42 19.49 8.74
CA GLU A 441 -5.69 18.51 9.56
C GLU A 441 -5.81 17.04 9.09
N GLY A 442 -6.73 16.69 8.17
CA GLY A 442 -6.89 15.32 7.66
C GLY A 442 -5.99 14.93 6.48
N LYS A 443 -5.24 15.89 5.92
CA LYS A 443 -4.46 15.73 4.68
C LYS A 443 -3.14 14.97 4.86
N HIS A 444 -2.52 15.09 6.04
CA HIS A 444 -1.26 14.44 6.36
C HIS A 444 -1.52 13.31 7.36
N ALA A 445 -1.81 12.12 6.84
CA ALA A 445 -1.91 10.92 7.67
C ALA A 445 -0.58 10.18 7.65
N ARG A 446 -0.26 9.50 8.74
CA ARG A 446 0.93 8.65 8.84
C ARG A 446 0.49 7.21 8.99
N GLU A 447 0.94 6.35 8.09
CA GLU A 447 0.78 4.91 8.28
C GLU A 447 1.90 4.41 9.19
N LEU A 448 1.53 3.59 10.17
CA LEU A 448 2.43 2.93 11.11
C LEU A 448 2.50 1.44 10.78
N LEU A 449 3.71 0.89 10.85
CA LEU A 449 3.97 -0.54 10.74
C LEU A 449 4.60 -1.02 12.04
N PHE A 450 3.85 -1.81 12.78
CA PHE A 450 4.30 -2.48 14.00
C PHE A 450 4.88 -3.84 13.62
N ILE A 451 6.12 -4.07 14.01
CA ILE A 451 6.86 -5.30 13.72
C ILE A 451 7.17 -5.94 15.07
N ALA A 452 6.37 -6.92 15.45
CA ALA A 452 6.53 -7.68 16.68
C ALA A 452 7.25 -9.00 16.37
N SER A 453 8.36 -9.27 17.06
CA SER A 453 9.11 -10.51 16.88
C SER A 453 9.74 -10.95 18.19
N ARG A 454 9.94 -12.27 18.33
CA ARG A 454 10.61 -12.82 19.51
C ARG A 454 12.04 -12.28 19.59
N ALA A 455 12.45 -11.86 20.78
CA ALA A 455 13.86 -11.64 21.07
C ALA A 455 14.62 -12.95 20.75
N ARG A 456 15.65 -12.88 19.90
CA ARG A 456 16.51 -14.04 19.64
C ARG A 456 17.13 -14.47 20.97
N SER A 457 16.81 -15.67 21.45
CA SER A 457 17.60 -16.30 22.50
C SER A 457 18.97 -16.62 21.91
N THR A 458 19.98 -15.81 22.20
CA THR A 458 21.36 -16.20 21.97
C THR A 458 21.62 -17.46 22.80
N PRO A 459 22.07 -18.59 22.20
CA PRO A 459 22.54 -19.70 23.00
C PRO A 459 23.73 -19.20 23.82
N ARG A 460 23.62 -19.15 25.15
CA ARG A 460 24.77 -18.96 26.03
C ARG A 460 25.62 -20.22 25.99
N SER A 461 26.47 -20.38 24.97
CA SER A 461 27.64 -21.24 25.10
C SER A 461 28.69 -20.48 25.91
N LYS A 462 28.89 -20.89 27.17
CA LYS A 462 30.09 -20.56 27.94
C LYS A 462 31.28 -21.31 27.32
N ALA A 463 31.82 -20.83 26.19
CA ALA A 463 33.15 -21.18 25.70
C ALA A 463 33.44 -20.40 24.41
N ALA A 464 33.85 -19.14 24.55
CA ALA A 464 34.77 -18.41 23.65
C ALA A 464 34.80 -16.94 24.09
N ALA A 465 35.50 -16.69 25.20
CA ALA A 465 36.03 -15.35 25.45
C ALA A 465 37.18 -15.12 24.45
N SER A 466 36.87 -14.45 23.34
CA SER A 466 37.75 -13.61 22.50
C SER A 466 37.26 -13.61 21.06
N LEU A 467 37.30 -12.42 20.44
CA LEU A 467 36.96 -12.07 19.05
C LEU A 467 35.48 -11.71 18.78
N ALA A 468 35.21 -10.40 18.92
CA ALA A 468 34.46 -9.50 18.03
C ALA A 468 33.59 -10.17 16.92
N THR A 469 32.35 -9.76 16.58
CA THR A 469 31.74 -8.42 16.56
C THR A 469 30.26 -8.59 16.16
N GLY A 470 29.37 -7.70 16.62
CA GLY A 470 28.00 -7.60 16.11
C GLY A 470 27.11 -6.66 16.94
N CYS A 471 27.31 -5.36 16.77
CA CYS A 471 26.71 -4.25 17.52
C CYS A 471 25.21 -4.40 17.87
N HIS A 472 24.94 -4.59 19.16
CA HIS A 472 23.80 -3.99 19.85
C HIS A 472 24.30 -2.71 20.53
N THR A 473 23.53 -1.63 20.44
CA THR A 473 23.75 -0.39 21.20
C THR A 473 23.59 -0.65 22.70
N SER A 474 24.71 -0.80 23.40
CA SER A 474 24.80 -0.54 24.84
C SER A 474 25.82 0.57 25.01
N ILE A 475 25.44 1.69 25.62
CA ILE A 475 26.35 2.76 26.03
C ILE A 475 27.19 2.20 27.18
N PRO A 476 28.50 1.94 27.03
CA PRO A 476 29.34 1.42 28.09
C PRO A 476 30.11 2.59 28.71
N VAL A 477 29.41 3.63 29.15
CA VAL A 477 30.01 4.78 29.80
C VAL A 477 29.20 5.09 31.05
N GLU A 478 29.88 5.08 32.20
CA GLU A 478 29.31 5.53 33.46
C GLU A 478 29.31 7.06 33.44
N LEU A 479 28.12 7.67 33.33
CA LEU A 479 27.96 9.12 33.34
C LEU A 479 28.07 9.62 34.78
N LYS A 480 29.24 10.15 35.14
CA LYS A 480 29.41 10.93 36.37
C LYS A 480 29.14 12.41 36.07
N PHE A 481 28.03 12.93 36.60
CA PHE A 481 27.75 14.35 36.60
C PHE A 481 28.54 15.04 37.70
N ALA A 482 29.10 16.22 37.41
CA ALA A 482 29.67 17.07 38.43
C ALA A 482 28.53 17.83 39.10
N GLN A 483 28.24 17.46 40.35
CA GLN A 483 27.26 18.01 41.30
C GLN A 483 25.84 17.39 41.28
N ASP A 484 25.36 17.18 42.50
CA ASP A 484 24.08 16.57 42.89
C ASP A 484 22.87 17.41 42.46
N GLY A 485 22.45 17.30 41.20
CA GLY A 485 21.21 17.87 40.69
C GLY A 485 20.30 16.79 40.11
N GLU A 486 19.08 16.66 40.64
CA GLU A 486 18.06 15.73 40.17
C GLU A 486 17.68 15.99 38.69
N LEU A 487 17.28 14.92 38.00
CA LEU A 487 16.75 14.99 36.63
C LEU A 487 15.39 15.73 36.62
N CYS A 488 15.41 17.04 36.34
CA CYS A 488 14.19 17.79 36.06
C CYS A 488 13.78 17.62 34.58
N ALA A 489 12.55 17.11 34.38
CA ALA A 489 11.86 17.13 33.10
C ALA A 489 11.21 18.49 32.89
N GLU A 490 11.99 19.49 32.46
CA GLU A 490 11.43 20.73 31.93
C GLU A 490 11.99 20.97 30.52
N ALA A 491 11.07 21.09 29.57
CA ALA A 491 11.36 21.57 28.23
C ALA A 491 11.99 22.96 28.37
N ALA A 492 13.23 23.11 27.91
CA ALA A 492 13.90 24.40 27.87
C ALA A 492 13.06 25.37 27.04
N ASP A 493 12.50 26.37 27.70
CA ASP A 493 11.98 27.59 27.08
C ASP A 493 13.18 28.33 26.46
N PRO A 494 13.29 28.41 25.12
CA PRO A 494 14.42 29.08 24.51
C PRO A 494 14.24 30.58 24.67
N ALA A 495 15.14 31.21 25.42
CA ALA A 495 15.30 32.65 25.44
C ALA A 495 15.38 33.18 23.99
N ARG A 496 14.56 34.19 23.69
CA ARG A 496 14.23 34.67 22.33
C ARG A 496 15.37 35.28 21.50
N ASP A 497 16.61 35.29 21.97
CA ASP A 497 17.74 35.95 21.29
C ASP A 497 19.04 35.11 21.19
N ALA A 498 18.99 33.79 21.45
CA ALA A 498 20.14 32.92 21.17
C ALA A 498 20.03 32.37 19.74
N GLY A 499 21.02 32.68 18.90
CA GLY A 499 21.11 32.20 17.51
C GLY A 499 21.10 30.67 17.35
N ASP A 500 21.16 30.20 16.10
CA ASP A 500 20.99 28.79 15.72
C ASP A 500 21.69 27.82 16.70
N PRO A 501 20.97 26.80 17.24
CA PRO A 501 21.54 25.87 18.19
C PRO A 501 22.75 25.14 17.59
N GLN A 502 23.90 25.26 18.25
CA GLN A 502 25.12 24.55 17.88
C GLN A 502 25.21 23.22 18.62
N PHE A 503 25.49 22.15 17.89
CA PHE A 503 25.74 20.82 18.44
C PHE A 503 27.20 20.44 18.26
N GLY A 504 27.82 19.90 19.31
CA GLY A 504 29.16 19.31 19.26
C GLY A 504 29.06 17.78 19.19
N PHE A 505 29.81 17.17 18.28
CA PHE A 505 29.93 15.71 18.17
C PHE A 505 31.33 15.26 18.62
N ILE A 506 31.41 14.19 19.40
CA ILE A 506 32.67 13.57 19.81
C ILE A 506 32.82 12.27 19.02
N LEU A 507 33.88 12.18 18.20
CA LEU A 507 34.16 10.98 17.41
C LEU A 507 34.86 9.93 18.30
N CYS A 508 34.17 8.82 18.60
CA CYS A 508 34.62 7.88 19.64
C CYS A 508 35.39 6.64 19.14
N ARG A 509 35.82 6.57 17.87
CA ARG A 509 36.48 5.36 17.36
C ARG A 509 37.54 5.61 16.27
N ALA A 510 38.72 5.02 16.46
CA ALA A 510 39.76 4.88 15.44
C ALA A 510 39.43 3.75 14.44
N GLY A 511 39.73 3.96 13.17
CA GLY A 511 39.51 3.02 12.07
C GLY A 511 38.97 3.69 10.80
N THR A 512 38.68 2.86 9.79
CA THR A 512 38.11 3.35 8.52
C THR A 512 36.60 3.50 8.62
N ASN A 513 36.09 4.69 8.32
CA ASN A 513 34.65 4.92 8.20
C ASN A 513 34.11 4.33 6.88
N LYS A 514 32.79 4.31 6.71
CA LYS A 514 32.14 3.79 5.49
C LYS A 514 32.38 4.66 4.24
N ASN A 515 32.94 5.85 4.40
CA ASN A 515 33.36 6.73 3.30
C ASN A 515 34.79 6.44 2.84
N GLY A 516 35.51 5.54 3.54
CA GLY A 516 36.89 5.16 3.21
C GLY A 516 37.96 6.00 3.91
N ASP A 517 37.57 6.97 4.75
CA ASP A 517 38.52 7.76 5.54
C ASP A 517 39.00 6.93 6.73
N HIS A 518 40.32 6.85 6.93
CA HIS A 518 40.93 6.11 8.03
C HIS A 518 41.51 7.06 9.07
N PHE A 519 41.11 6.89 10.34
CA PHE A 519 41.59 7.71 11.45
C PHE A 519 42.34 6.86 12.46
N THR A 520 43.59 7.24 12.78
CA THR A 520 44.37 6.52 13.77
C THR A 520 44.05 6.96 15.21
N PRO A 521 44.30 6.11 16.22
CA PRO A 521 44.17 6.51 17.62
C PRO A 521 45.02 7.74 17.99
N GLU A 522 46.21 7.86 17.41
CA GLU A 522 47.13 8.99 17.64
C GLU A 522 46.62 10.28 17.00
N GLU A 523 45.97 10.20 15.83
CA GLU A 523 45.33 11.35 15.18
C GLU A 523 44.14 11.87 16.00
N LEU A 524 43.33 10.97 16.55
CA LEU A 524 42.20 11.34 17.41
C LEU A 524 42.67 11.94 18.75
N ALA A 525 43.74 11.40 19.33
CA ALA A 525 44.32 11.92 20.57
C ALA A 525 45.00 13.30 20.39
N ALA A 526 45.65 13.55 19.26
CA ALA A 526 46.39 14.80 19.03
C ALA A 526 45.52 15.97 18.53
N ARG A 527 44.27 15.73 18.09
CA ARG A 527 43.49 16.71 17.31
C ARG A 527 42.07 16.99 17.79
N TYR A 528 41.74 16.69 19.03
CA TYR A 528 40.39 16.92 19.59
C TYR A 528 39.89 18.38 19.44
N MET A 529 40.77 19.37 19.28
CA MET A 529 40.41 20.78 19.05
C MET A 529 40.30 21.20 17.58
N THR A 530 40.84 20.45 16.61
CA THR A 530 40.83 20.87 15.19
C THR A 530 39.56 20.48 14.42
N ALA A 531 38.68 19.70 15.05
CA ALA A 531 37.32 19.42 14.56
C ALA A 531 36.30 20.46 15.02
N VAL A 532 36.64 21.27 16.02
CA VAL A 532 35.84 22.43 16.44
C VAL A 532 35.99 23.51 15.36
N ASN A 533 34.87 23.97 14.79
CA ASN A 533 34.79 24.96 13.71
C ASN A 533 35.25 24.51 12.30
N LYS A 534 35.39 23.20 12.03
CA LYS A 534 35.44 22.72 10.64
C LYS A 534 34.04 22.50 10.10
N LYS A 535 33.73 23.12 8.95
CA LYS A 535 32.46 22.94 8.25
C LYS A 535 32.41 21.53 7.66
N ILE A 536 31.64 20.65 8.28
CA ILE A 536 31.31 19.34 7.71
C ILE A 536 30.22 19.57 6.67
N ASP A 537 30.49 19.27 5.40
CA ASP A 537 29.50 19.43 4.34
C ASP A 537 28.48 18.29 4.41
N LEU A 538 27.36 18.53 5.09
CA LEU A 538 26.29 17.56 5.34
C LEU A 538 25.38 17.31 4.12
N LYS A 539 25.74 17.80 2.93
CA LYS A 539 24.91 17.70 1.71
C LYS A 539 24.55 16.29 1.24
N HIS A 540 25.10 15.23 1.85
CA HIS A 540 24.90 13.84 1.42
C HIS A 540 24.23 12.91 2.46
N SER A 541 23.85 13.40 3.65
CA SER A 541 23.10 12.57 4.61
C SER A 541 21.71 13.16 4.83
N GLN A 542 20.69 12.57 4.20
CA GLN A 542 19.29 12.97 4.40
C GLN A 542 18.65 12.29 5.63
N ASP A 543 19.29 11.27 6.21
CA ASP A 543 18.65 10.40 7.20
C ASP A 543 19.29 10.44 8.59
N PHE A 544 20.39 11.20 8.80
CA PHE A 544 21.16 11.21 10.05
C PHE A 544 21.52 9.80 10.60
N THR A 545 21.44 8.75 9.77
CA THR A 545 21.81 7.37 10.12
C THR A 545 23.31 7.13 10.14
N ASP A 546 24.09 8.11 9.68
CA ASP A 546 25.55 8.03 9.54
C ASP A 546 26.31 8.75 10.65
N ILE A 547 25.61 9.29 11.64
CA ILE A 547 26.21 9.85 12.86
C ILE A 547 26.24 8.75 13.92
N VAL A 548 27.46 8.33 14.30
CA VAL A 548 27.74 7.50 15.48
C VAL A 548 28.36 8.39 16.54
#